data_AF-A0A074WA88-F1
#
_entry.id   AF-A0A074WA88-F1
#
_cell.length_a   1.000
_cell.length_b   1.000
_cell.length_c   1.000
_cell.angle_alpha   90.00
_cell.angle_beta   90.00
_cell.angle_gamma   90.00
#
_symmetry.space_group_name_H-M   'P 1'
#
loop_
_entity.id
_entity.type
_entity.pdbx_description
1 polymer ?
#
loop_
_entity_poly.entity_id
_entity_poly.type
_entity_poly.pdbx_seq_one_letter_code
_entity_poly.pdbx_strand_id
1 'polypeptide(L)'
;MSSLFYWATKSEQDNAWHPVPGQNPTKYVSNLPTLIKRQDLEAACVDIAPFVAGAGALAYVRQLNDFGFTASANIFKNPKTLMAMHRAVLVVTPIVLLCQATGVEYRKFIPRWSQERERGRDEEMVRKQVDFGMLAGVASWTLRIYALRHGRAYWAPIDVVMGGALTDVMHREYVRAHEF
;
A
#
# COMPACT_ATOMS: atom_id res chain seq x y z
N MET A 1 25.13 2.18 0.24
CA MET A 1 25.41 1.43 1.49
C MET A 1 24.14 1.34 2.33
N SER A 2 23.63 0.14 2.60
CA SER A 2 22.47 -0.08 3.48
C SER A 2 22.91 -0.11 4.95
N SER A 3 22.78 1.03 5.64
CA SER A 3 23.07 1.16 7.08
C SER A 3 21.96 0.51 7.94
N LEU A 4 22.33 -0.10 9.06
CA LEU A 4 21.39 -0.54 10.11
C LEU A 4 20.54 0.62 10.67
N PHE A 5 21.05 1.86 10.58
CA PHE A 5 20.36 3.09 10.99
C PHE A 5 19.70 3.84 9.84
N TYR A 6 19.46 3.18 8.71
CA TYR A 6 18.85 3.78 7.52
C TYR A 6 17.61 4.64 7.83
N TRP A 7 16.80 4.21 8.80
CA TRP A 7 15.61 4.94 9.26
C TRP A 7 15.89 6.31 9.87
N ALA A 8 17.01 6.45 10.58
CA ALA A 8 17.38 7.70 11.24
C ALA A 8 17.89 8.76 10.25
N THR A 9 18.36 8.33 9.08
CA THR A 9 18.92 9.19 8.04
C THR A 9 18.01 9.29 6.81
N LYS A 10 16.79 8.74 6.87
CA LYS A 10 15.86 8.69 5.75
C LYS A 10 15.42 10.09 5.34
N SER A 11 15.69 10.45 4.09
CA SER A 11 15.33 11.73 3.47
C SER A 11 14.10 11.60 2.57
N GLU A 12 13.57 12.73 2.10
CA GLU A 12 12.46 12.75 1.12
C GLU A 12 12.88 12.10 -0.22
N GLN A 13 14.14 12.24 -0.61
CA GLN A 13 14.67 11.64 -1.85
C GLN A 13 14.73 10.11 -1.79
N ASP A 14 14.81 9.54 -0.59
CA ASP A 14 14.74 8.09 -0.39
C ASP A 14 13.34 7.52 -0.63
N ASN A 15 12.35 8.40 -0.80
CA ASN A 15 10.96 8.09 -1.12
C ASN A 15 10.60 8.44 -2.59
N ALA A 16 11.58 8.82 -3.41
CA ALA A 16 11.34 9.23 -4.80
C ALA A 16 11.01 8.05 -5.75
N TRP A 17 11.11 6.81 -5.28
CA TRP A 17 10.85 5.61 -6.07
C TRP A 17 9.40 5.09 -5.98
N HIS A 18 8.49 5.80 -5.29
CA HIS A 18 7.05 5.54 -5.24
C HIS A 18 6.29 6.82 -5.63
N PRO A 19 4.99 6.74 -6.01
CA PRO A 19 4.31 7.90 -6.57
C PRO A 19 4.40 9.09 -5.61
N VAL A 20 4.94 10.23 -6.05
CA VAL A 20 5.19 11.39 -5.18
C VAL A 20 3.87 12.12 -4.92
N PRO A 21 3.43 12.31 -3.66
CA PRO A 21 2.11 12.84 -3.38
C PRO A 21 1.97 14.23 -3.98
N GLY A 22 0.85 14.48 -4.67
CA GLY A 22 0.58 15.80 -5.23
C GLY A 22 1.29 16.10 -6.54
N GLN A 23 1.96 15.12 -7.18
CA GLN A 23 2.39 15.23 -8.58
C GLN A 23 1.22 15.06 -9.57
N ASN A 24 0.20 14.29 -9.19
CA ASN A 24 -1.03 14.17 -9.96
C ASN A 24 -2.27 14.35 -9.06
N PRO A 25 -2.42 15.53 -8.42
CA PRO A 25 -3.54 15.81 -7.54
C PRO A 25 -4.81 15.77 -8.39
N THR A 26 -5.62 14.71 -8.22
CA THR A 26 -6.87 14.42 -8.95
C THR A 26 -7.10 15.33 -10.17
N LYS A 27 -6.50 14.97 -11.32
CA LYS A 27 -6.36 15.79 -12.55
C LYS A 27 -7.66 16.37 -13.14
N TYR A 28 -8.83 16.01 -12.61
CA TYR A 28 -10.16 16.27 -13.18
C TYR A 28 -11.14 16.99 -12.25
N VAL A 29 -10.67 17.70 -11.23
CA VAL A 29 -11.58 18.24 -10.19
C VAL A 29 -11.19 19.64 -9.71
N SER A 30 -11.18 20.58 -10.65
CA SER A 30 -11.04 22.02 -10.38
C SER A 30 -12.03 22.53 -9.33
N ASN A 31 -13.19 21.88 -9.16
CA ASN A 31 -14.24 22.26 -8.22
C ASN A 31 -14.16 21.58 -6.84
N LEU A 32 -13.18 20.70 -6.58
CA LEU A 32 -13.07 20.08 -5.25
C LEU A 32 -12.41 21.00 -4.21
N PRO A 33 -12.74 20.82 -2.91
CA PRO A 33 -12.03 21.45 -1.81
C PRO A 33 -10.52 21.17 -1.86
N THR A 34 -9.71 22.15 -1.44
CA THR A 34 -8.24 22.06 -1.44
C THR A 34 -7.72 20.82 -0.71
N LEU A 35 -8.42 20.39 0.35
CA LEU A 35 -8.06 19.17 1.10
C LEU A 35 -8.12 17.91 0.23
N ILE A 36 -9.15 17.79 -0.63
CA ILE A 36 -9.32 16.63 -1.51
C ILE A 36 -8.37 16.72 -2.69
N LYS A 37 -8.13 17.93 -3.21
CA LYS A 37 -7.15 18.15 -4.28
C LYS A 37 -5.75 17.69 -3.88
N ARG A 38 -5.35 17.86 -2.61
CA ARG A 38 -4.04 17.43 -2.12
C ARG A 38 -3.90 15.92 -1.94
N GLN A 39 -5.00 15.18 -1.96
CA GLN A 39 -4.97 13.73 -1.82
C GLN A 39 -4.53 13.09 -3.13
N ASP A 40 -3.66 12.10 -3.00
CA ASP A 40 -3.09 11.33 -4.10
C ASP A 40 -3.31 9.86 -3.76
N LEU A 41 -4.32 9.27 -4.40
CA LEU A 41 -4.84 7.95 -4.03
C LEU A 41 -3.86 6.84 -4.40
N GLU A 42 -3.20 6.97 -5.54
CA GLU A 42 -2.18 6.06 -6.03
C GLU A 42 -0.99 6.05 -5.07
N ALA A 43 -0.51 7.24 -4.67
CA ALA A 43 0.54 7.38 -3.67
C ALA A 43 0.12 6.83 -2.31
N ALA A 44 -1.11 7.13 -1.86
CA ALA A 44 -1.63 6.67 -0.58
C ALA A 44 -1.73 5.14 -0.54
N CYS A 45 -2.25 4.52 -1.60
CA CYS A 45 -2.39 3.08 -1.74
C CYS A 45 -1.06 2.37 -1.51
N VAL A 46 -0.02 2.84 -2.22
CA VAL A 46 1.34 2.33 -2.05
C VAL A 46 1.79 2.54 -0.61
N ASP A 47 1.70 3.76 -0.07
CA ASP A 47 2.17 4.13 1.26
C ASP A 47 1.54 3.35 2.42
N ILE A 48 0.25 3.00 2.32
CA ILE A 48 -0.52 2.25 3.33
C ILE A 48 -0.08 0.78 3.40
N ALA A 49 0.29 0.17 2.27
CA ALA A 49 0.47 -1.27 2.14
C ALA A 49 1.49 -1.91 3.13
N PRO A 50 2.67 -1.32 3.43
CA PRO A 50 3.60 -1.90 4.40
C PRO A 50 3.01 -2.05 5.80
N PHE A 51 2.16 -1.12 6.23
CA PHE A 51 1.50 -1.21 7.54
C PHE A 51 0.46 -2.32 7.56
N VAL A 52 -0.29 -2.47 6.47
CA VAL A 52 -1.29 -3.54 6.31
C VAL A 52 -0.60 -4.91 6.27
N ALA A 53 0.45 -5.05 5.46
CA ALA A 53 1.26 -6.25 5.38
C ALA A 53 1.94 -6.57 6.72
N GLY A 54 2.49 -5.56 7.41
CA GLY A 54 3.11 -5.71 8.72
C GLY A 54 2.12 -6.17 9.80
N ALA A 55 0.92 -5.58 9.84
CA ALA A 55 -0.14 -6.03 10.74
C ALA A 55 -0.56 -7.48 10.48
N GLY A 56 -0.64 -7.87 9.20
CA GLY A 56 -0.88 -9.25 8.80
C GLY A 56 0.24 -10.19 9.25
N ALA A 57 1.50 -9.83 8.99
CA ALA A 57 2.66 -10.61 9.39
C ALA A 57 2.74 -10.81 10.91
N LEU A 58 2.55 -9.75 11.70
CA LEU A 58 2.52 -9.84 13.16
C LEU A 58 1.38 -10.74 13.67
N ALA A 59 0.19 -10.61 13.08
CA ALA A 59 -0.95 -11.46 13.43
C ALA A 59 -0.73 -12.92 13.04
N TYR A 60 -0.01 -13.19 11.96
CA TYR A 60 0.37 -14.54 11.54
C TYR A 60 1.44 -15.14 12.46
N VAL A 61 2.51 -14.40 12.78
CA VAL A 61 3.56 -14.84 13.71
C VAL A 61 2.98 -15.15 15.09
N ARG A 62 2.07 -14.29 15.59
CA ARG A 62 1.36 -14.57 16.84
C ARG A 62 0.61 -15.90 16.81
N GLN A 63 0.02 -16.26 15.68
CA GLN A 63 -0.68 -17.53 15.54
C GLN A 63 0.23 -18.73 15.40
N LEU A 64 1.39 -18.58 14.74
CA LEU A 64 2.42 -19.61 14.75
C LEU A 64 2.89 -19.90 16.18
N ASN A 65 2.99 -18.89 17.03
CA ASN A 65 3.31 -19.08 18.45
C ASN A 65 2.17 -19.76 19.22
N ASP A 66 0.91 -19.43 18.92
CA ASP A 66 -0.26 -19.98 19.64
C ASP A 66 -0.63 -21.41 19.20
N PHE A 67 -0.44 -21.77 17.92
CA PHE A 67 -0.92 -23.03 17.32
C PHE A 67 0.18 -23.89 16.65
N GLY A 68 1.44 -23.44 16.67
CA GLY A 68 2.55 -24.11 15.99
C GLY A 68 2.38 -24.16 14.46
N PHE A 69 2.99 -25.16 13.81
CA PHE A 69 2.94 -25.37 12.35
C PHE A 69 1.56 -25.78 11.80
N THR A 70 0.54 -25.89 12.64
CA THR A 70 -0.83 -26.22 12.19
C THR A 70 -1.59 -25.00 11.66
N ALA A 71 -1.08 -23.79 11.89
CA ALA A 71 -1.65 -22.57 11.33
C ALA A 71 -1.48 -22.54 9.80
N SER A 72 -2.57 -22.41 9.06
CA SER A 72 -2.51 -22.30 7.60
C SER A 72 -1.79 -21.01 7.20
N ALA A 73 -0.76 -21.14 6.37
CA ALA A 73 -0.06 -20.02 5.73
C ALA A 73 -0.95 -19.22 4.76
N ASN A 74 -2.10 -19.78 4.37
CA ASN A 74 -3.06 -19.09 3.53
C ASN A 74 -3.81 -18.02 4.34
N ILE A 75 -3.52 -16.75 4.05
CA ILE A 75 -4.13 -15.57 4.69
C ILE A 75 -5.65 -15.59 4.59
N PHE A 76 -6.22 -16.10 3.49
CA PHE A 76 -7.67 -16.18 3.30
C PHE A 76 -8.35 -17.26 4.15
N LYS A 77 -7.58 -18.28 4.57
CA LYS A 77 -8.05 -19.28 5.53
C LYS A 77 -7.86 -18.84 6.99
N ASN A 78 -7.20 -17.69 7.19
CA ASN A 78 -6.83 -17.19 8.50
C ASN A 78 -7.63 -15.92 8.87
N PRO A 79 -8.78 -16.07 9.56
CA PRO A 79 -9.67 -14.95 9.85
C PRO A 79 -9.02 -13.90 10.78
N LYS A 80 -8.09 -14.29 11.65
CA LYS A 80 -7.40 -13.37 12.55
C LYS A 80 -6.39 -12.50 11.81
N THR A 81 -5.62 -13.09 10.90
CA THR A 81 -4.69 -12.34 10.03
C THR A 81 -5.45 -11.39 9.12
N LEU A 82 -6.53 -11.86 8.50
CA LEU A 82 -7.37 -11.05 7.64
C LEU A 82 -8.04 -9.90 8.42
N MET A 83 -8.48 -10.14 9.66
CA MET A 83 -9.03 -9.10 10.54
C MET A 83 -8.00 -8.05 10.93
N ALA A 84 -6.75 -8.45 11.18
CA ALA A 84 -5.66 -7.53 11.49
C ALA A 84 -5.36 -6.61 10.30
N MET A 85 -5.28 -7.17 9.09
CA MET A 85 -5.12 -6.41 7.85
C MET A 85 -6.32 -5.46 7.61
N HIS A 86 -7.54 -5.95 7.82
CA HIS A 86 -8.78 -5.15 7.71
C HIS A 86 -8.75 -3.93 8.63
N ARG A 87 -8.43 -4.14 9.92
CA ARG A 87 -8.34 -3.05 10.91
C ARG A 87 -7.21 -2.09 10.56
N ALA A 88 -6.08 -2.59 10.07
CA ALA A 88 -4.98 -1.76 9.63
C ALA A 88 -5.40 -0.83 8.48
N VAL A 89 -6.14 -1.33 7.48
CA VAL A 89 -6.69 -0.47 6.40
C VAL A 89 -7.61 0.61 6.98
N LEU A 90 -8.56 0.25 7.85
CA LEU A 90 -9.49 1.22 8.42
C LEU A 90 -8.82 2.33 9.25
N VAL A 91 -7.66 2.06 9.84
CA VAL A 91 -6.93 3.03 10.67
C VAL A 91 -5.89 3.79 9.86
N VAL A 92 -5.07 3.10 9.07
CA VAL A 92 -3.93 3.70 8.38
C VAL A 92 -4.37 4.53 7.18
N THR A 93 -5.41 4.12 6.45
CA THR A 93 -5.94 4.88 5.31
C THR A 93 -6.34 6.31 5.68
N PRO A 94 -7.21 6.55 6.69
CA PRO A 94 -7.58 7.92 7.05
C PRO A 94 -6.39 8.72 7.59
N ILE A 95 -5.44 8.08 8.29
CA ILE A 95 -4.23 8.77 8.79
C ILE A 95 -3.38 9.27 7.61
N VAL A 96 -3.07 8.41 6.64
CA VAL A 96 -2.26 8.77 5.47
C VAL A 96 -2.94 9.86 4.64
N LEU A 97 -4.24 9.72 4.37
CA LEU A 97 -5.01 10.72 3.63
C LEU A 97 -5.10 12.06 4.38
N LEU A 98 -5.16 12.05 5.71
CA LEU A 98 -5.13 13.26 6.52
C LEU A 98 -3.75 13.92 6.49
N CYS A 99 -2.66 13.14 6.57
CA CYS A 99 -1.31 13.67 6.42
C CYS A 99 -1.11 14.31 5.04
N GLN A 100 -1.60 13.69 3.97
CA GLN A 100 -1.58 14.27 2.62
C GLN A 100 -2.41 15.57 2.55
N ALA A 101 -3.65 15.55 3.05
CA ALA A 101 -4.52 16.71 3.02
C ALA A 101 -3.93 17.91 3.79
N THR A 102 -3.25 17.64 4.91
CA THR A 102 -2.62 18.66 5.76
C THR A 102 -1.22 19.06 5.30
N GLY A 103 -0.60 18.30 4.39
CA GLY A 103 0.78 18.53 3.93
C GLY A 103 1.85 18.11 4.95
N VAL A 104 1.51 17.25 5.90
CA VAL A 104 2.47 16.71 6.89
C VAL A 104 3.34 15.66 6.22
N GLU A 105 4.65 15.78 6.35
CA GLU A 105 5.60 14.79 5.83
C GLU A 105 5.59 13.52 6.68
N TYR A 106 4.93 12.47 6.18
CA TYR A 106 4.75 11.18 6.88
C TYR A 106 5.65 10.06 6.33
N ARG A 107 6.28 10.24 5.17
CA ARG A 107 6.96 9.14 4.46
C ARG A 107 8.26 8.71 5.14
N LYS A 108 8.85 9.58 5.96
CA LYS A 108 10.00 9.24 6.84
C LYS A 108 9.68 8.07 7.78
N PHE A 109 8.43 7.90 8.19
CA PHE A 109 8.00 6.85 9.12
C PHE A 109 7.59 5.55 8.44
N ILE A 110 7.53 5.51 7.11
CA ILE A 110 7.13 4.29 6.39
C ILE A 110 8.34 3.35 6.31
N PRO A 111 8.22 2.11 6.83
CA PRO A 111 9.31 1.15 6.87
C PRO A 111 9.60 0.61 5.47
N ARG A 112 10.46 1.31 4.71
CA ARG A 112 11.00 0.89 3.41
C ARG A 112 12.48 1.22 3.20
N TRP A 113 13.24 0.29 2.63
CA TRP A 113 14.60 0.52 2.16
C TRP A 113 14.59 1.11 0.75
N SER A 114 15.38 2.17 0.53
CA SER A 114 15.65 2.71 -0.81
C SER A 114 16.87 2.05 -1.43
N GLN A 115 16.78 1.69 -2.71
CA GLN A 115 17.95 1.37 -3.53
C GLN A 115 18.16 2.47 -4.57
N GLU A 116 19.42 2.82 -4.85
CA GLU A 116 19.76 3.89 -5.82
C GLU A 116 19.22 3.61 -7.23
N ARG A 117 19.10 2.33 -7.61
CA ARG A 117 18.56 1.89 -8.91
C ARG A 117 17.07 2.18 -9.10
N GLU A 118 16.35 2.44 -8.02
CA GLU A 118 14.89 2.63 -8.04
C GLU A 118 14.49 4.10 -8.26
N ARG A 119 15.47 5.01 -8.31
CA ARG A 119 15.27 6.45 -8.45
C ARG A 119 15.03 6.93 -9.89
N GLY A 120 15.27 6.10 -10.90
CA GLY A 120 15.21 6.45 -12.34
C GLY A 120 13.91 6.07 -13.06
N ARG A 121 12.78 5.99 -12.35
CA ARG A 121 11.52 5.45 -12.88
C ARG A 121 10.66 6.50 -13.61
N ASP A 122 9.85 6.06 -14.56
CA ASP A 122 8.78 6.88 -15.14
C ASP A 122 7.57 6.92 -14.18
N GLU A 123 7.42 8.06 -13.51
CA GLU A 123 6.36 8.36 -12.54
C GLU A 123 4.95 8.15 -13.11
N GLU A 124 4.71 8.53 -14.37
CA GLU A 124 3.39 8.42 -14.99
C GLU A 124 3.04 6.96 -15.29
N MET A 125 4.03 6.19 -15.75
CA MET A 125 3.87 4.76 -15.99
C MET A 125 3.53 4.02 -14.70
N VAL A 126 4.26 4.28 -13.61
CA VAL A 126 3.99 3.58 -12.34
C VAL A 126 2.60 3.90 -11.83
N ARG A 127 2.18 5.16 -11.92
CA ARG A 127 0.83 5.58 -11.49
C ARG A 127 -0.28 4.86 -12.25
N LYS A 128 -0.15 4.71 -13.57
CA LYS A 128 -1.11 3.93 -14.38
C LYS A 128 -1.19 2.47 -13.94
N GLN A 129 -0.06 1.87 -13.59
CA GLN A 129 -0.03 0.47 -13.13
C GLN A 129 -0.65 0.33 -11.73
N VAL A 130 -0.37 1.27 -10.82
CA VAL A 130 -1.01 1.32 -9.50
C VAL A 130 -2.52 1.50 -9.62
N ASP A 131 -2.98 2.42 -10.47
CA ASP A 131 -4.41 2.63 -10.72
C ASP A 131 -5.09 1.37 -11.27
N PHE A 132 -4.46 0.70 -12.24
CA PHE A 132 -4.93 -0.60 -12.72
C PHE A 132 -5.02 -1.65 -11.60
N GLY A 133 -3.99 -1.74 -10.75
CA GLY A 133 -3.98 -2.63 -9.60
C GLY A 133 -5.09 -2.33 -8.58
N MET A 134 -5.35 -1.05 -8.33
CA MET A 134 -6.46 -0.58 -7.50
C MET A 134 -7.81 -1.01 -8.10
N LEU A 135 -8.03 -0.80 -9.40
CA LEU A 135 -9.25 -1.21 -10.09
C LEU A 135 -9.47 -2.73 -10.06
N ALA A 136 -8.42 -3.51 -10.33
CA ALA A 136 -8.46 -4.97 -10.19
C ALA A 136 -8.80 -5.38 -8.74
N GLY A 137 -8.25 -4.67 -7.76
CA GLY A 137 -8.58 -4.82 -6.36
C GLY A 137 -10.06 -4.52 -6.05
N VAL A 138 -10.63 -3.46 -6.63
CA VAL A 138 -12.05 -3.11 -6.48
C VAL A 138 -12.92 -4.22 -7.07
N ALA A 139 -12.58 -4.72 -8.25
CA ALA A 139 -13.30 -5.82 -8.89
C ALA A 139 -13.26 -7.10 -8.03
N SER A 140 -12.08 -7.46 -7.51
CA SER A 140 -11.89 -8.60 -6.60
C SER A 140 -12.70 -8.46 -5.31
N TRP A 141 -12.64 -7.29 -4.67
CA TRP A 141 -13.39 -6.96 -3.47
C TRP A 141 -14.91 -7.05 -3.69
N THR A 142 -15.39 -6.49 -4.81
CA THR A 142 -16.80 -6.51 -5.20
C THR A 142 -17.28 -7.94 -5.45
N LEU A 143 -16.49 -8.74 -6.19
CA LEU A 143 -16.78 -10.15 -6.44
C LEU A 143 -16.86 -10.95 -5.13
N ARG A 144 -15.93 -10.70 -4.21
CA ARG A 144 -15.87 -11.33 -2.89
C ARG A 144 -17.11 -11.04 -2.05
N ILE A 145 -17.55 -9.77 -1.99
CA ILE A 145 -18.72 -9.36 -1.20
C ILE A 145 -20.03 -9.86 -1.82
N TYR A 146 -20.22 -9.62 -3.12
CA TYR A 146 -21.53 -9.77 -3.76
C TYR A 146 -21.74 -11.13 -4.42
N ALA A 147 -20.73 -11.67 -5.12
CA ALA A 147 -20.87 -12.92 -5.85
C ALA A 147 -20.57 -14.14 -4.97
N LEU A 148 -19.46 -14.11 -4.23
CA LEU A 148 -18.99 -15.27 -3.48
C LEU A 148 -19.55 -15.33 -2.05
N ARG A 149 -20.01 -14.20 -1.50
CA ARG A 149 -20.43 -14.03 -0.08
C ARG A 149 -19.36 -14.47 0.95
N HIS A 150 -18.17 -14.84 0.50
CA HIS A 150 -17.04 -15.22 1.33
C HIS A 150 -16.41 -13.94 1.90
N GLY A 151 -16.35 -13.83 3.23
CA GLY A 151 -15.69 -12.68 3.86
C GLY A 151 -16.54 -11.42 4.03
N ARG A 152 -17.88 -11.53 4.07
CA ARG A 152 -18.80 -10.43 4.45
C ARG A 152 -18.42 -9.70 5.76
N ALA A 153 -17.69 -10.36 6.66
CA ALA A 153 -17.18 -9.75 7.90
C ALA A 153 -16.00 -8.78 7.68
N TYR A 154 -15.36 -8.79 6.51
CA TYR A 154 -14.14 -8.04 6.19
C TYR A 154 -14.39 -7.10 5.01
N TRP A 155 -15.05 -5.98 5.31
CA TRP A 155 -15.54 -5.00 4.35
C TRP A 155 -14.50 -3.99 3.88
N ALA A 156 -13.32 -3.91 4.49
CA ALA A 156 -12.33 -2.91 4.12
C ALA A 156 -11.71 -3.29 2.76
N PRO A 157 -11.36 -2.30 1.94
CA PRO A 157 -10.84 -2.50 0.60
C PRO A 157 -9.36 -2.94 0.63
N ILE A 158 -9.05 -3.99 1.39
CA ILE A 158 -7.70 -4.60 1.46
C ILE A 158 -7.25 -4.95 0.04
N ASP A 159 -8.14 -5.51 -0.78
CA ASP A 159 -7.82 -5.89 -2.16
C ASP A 159 -7.43 -4.68 -3.02
N VAL A 160 -8.00 -3.50 -2.77
CA VAL A 160 -7.66 -2.26 -3.49
C VAL A 160 -6.27 -1.79 -3.09
N VAL A 161 -6.01 -1.70 -1.78
CA VAL A 161 -4.71 -1.26 -1.25
C VAL A 161 -3.60 -2.22 -1.67
N MET A 162 -3.83 -3.52 -1.48
CA MET A 162 -2.84 -4.54 -1.83
C MET A 162 -2.72 -4.70 -3.35
N GLY A 163 -3.79 -4.53 -4.12
CA GLY A 163 -3.77 -4.58 -5.58
C GLY A 163 -2.88 -3.49 -6.17
N GLY A 164 -3.09 -2.23 -5.80
CA GLY A 164 -2.27 -1.11 -6.27
C GLY A 164 -0.81 -1.21 -5.81
N ALA A 165 -0.58 -1.63 -4.57
CA ALA A 165 0.78 -1.83 -4.06
C ALA A 165 1.49 -3.03 -4.72
N LEU A 166 0.77 -4.11 -5.03
CA LEU A 166 1.33 -5.27 -5.73
C LEU A 166 1.78 -4.87 -7.13
N THR A 167 0.98 -4.08 -7.86
CA THR A 167 1.37 -3.60 -9.19
C THR A 167 2.60 -2.68 -9.15
N ASP A 168 2.75 -1.85 -8.11
CA ASP A 168 3.98 -1.06 -7.90
C ASP A 168 5.21 -1.98 -7.69
N VAL A 169 5.07 -3.02 -6.86
CA VAL A 169 6.13 -4.02 -6.64
C VAL A 169 6.43 -4.81 -7.91
N MET A 170 5.42 -5.25 -8.65
CA MET A 170 5.59 -5.98 -9.91
C MET A 170 6.27 -5.11 -10.97
N HIS A 171 5.90 -3.83 -11.07
CA HIS A 171 6.58 -2.88 -11.94
C HIS A 171 8.06 -2.79 -11.61
N ARG A 172 8.38 -2.64 -10.32
CA ARG A 172 9.76 -2.56 -9.82
C ARG A 172 10.55 -3.81 -10.15
N GLU A 173 10.00 -4.99 -9.87
CA GLU A 173 10.68 -6.26 -10.18
C GLU A 173 10.81 -6.48 -11.69
N TYR A 174 9.84 -6.01 -12.49
CA TYR A 174 9.93 -6.03 -13.95
C TYR A 174 11.09 -5.17 -14.45
N VAL A 175 11.19 -3.91 -14.00
CA VAL A 175 12.29 -2.99 -14.36
C VAL A 175 13.63 -3.56 -13.90
N ARG A 176 13.68 -4.16 -12.70
CA ARG A 176 14.88 -4.81 -12.17
C ARG A 176 15.30 -6.04 -13.00
N ALA A 177 14.35 -6.81 -13.51
CA ALA A 177 14.62 -8.02 -14.27
C ALA A 177 14.97 -7.74 -15.74
N HIS A 178 14.48 -6.62 -16.30
CA HIS A 178 14.60 -6.28 -17.72
C HIS A 178 15.47 -5.04 -17.94
N GLU A 179 16.47 -4.81 -17.07
CA GLU A 179 17.42 -3.70 -17.18
C GLU A 179 17.81 -3.47 -18.67
N PHE A 180 17.37 -2.33 -19.22
CA PHE A 180 18.04 -1.65 -20.31
C PHE A 180 19.18 -0.82 -19.71
#